data_AF-A0A819LWT9-F1
#
_entry.id   AF-A0A819LWT9-F1
#
_cell.length_a   1.000
_cell.length_b   1.000
_cell.length_c   1.000
_cell.angle_alpha   90.00
_cell.angle_beta   90.00
_cell.angle_gamma   90.00
#
_symmetry.space_group_name_H-M   'P 1'
#
loop_
_entity.id
_entity.type
_entity.pdbx_description
1 polymer ?
#
loop_
_entity_poly.entity_id
_entity_poly.type
_entity_poly.pdbx_seq_one_letter_code
_entity_poly.pdbx_strand_id
1 'polypeptide(L)'
;MVTQCTRFDRLMSNSDNRKMDIIWQKKFNAKLGGVNQLVSLMRALASPSARSDVFMFFGIDCTHITCSRERPSIAAIIGSKDSTSTQCAGRVVQQFSPKGKIALEIVKDLHILVGELLCEFSNHNSRLPNKLVFYRAGVDDGSFQKVLDNELRAIQRACKELYCHNQ
;
A
#
# COMPACT_ATOMS: atom_id res chain seq x y z
N MET A 1 20.38 -0.08 2.25
CA MET A 1 20.74 -1.25 3.10
C MET A 1 19.54 -2.19 3.14
N VAL A 2 19.72 -3.47 2.81
CA VAL A 2 18.66 -4.50 2.88
C VAL A 2 18.98 -5.47 4.00
N THR A 3 18.04 -5.73 4.89
CA THR A 3 18.22 -6.63 6.05
C THR A 3 17.16 -7.73 6.05
N GLN A 4 17.50 -8.91 6.59
CA GLN A 4 16.55 -10.02 6.77
C GLN A 4 16.87 -10.76 8.07
N CYS A 5 15.97 -10.63 9.06
CA CYS A 5 16.14 -11.28 10.36
C CYS A 5 15.65 -12.73 10.32
N THR A 6 16.23 -13.59 11.15
CA THR A 6 15.70 -14.93 11.48
C THR A 6 16.02 -15.34 12.87
N ARG A 7 15.07 -16.06 13.46
CA ARG A 7 15.25 -16.61 14.80
C ARG A 7 16.23 -17.78 14.75
N PHE A 8 17.15 -17.79 15.71
CA PHE A 8 18.21 -18.78 15.80
C PHE A 8 17.68 -20.23 15.91
N ASP A 9 16.62 -20.44 16.70
CA ASP A 9 15.96 -21.74 16.86
C ASP A 9 15.42 -22.31 15.53
N ARG A 10 14.91 -21.43 14.66
CA ARG A 10 14.42 -21.80 13.32
C ARG A 10 15.54 -22.11 12.34
N LEU A 11 16.73 -21.54 12.54
CA LEU A 11 17.91 -21.82 11.71
C LEU A 11 18.55 -23.17 12.09
N MET A 12 18.52 -23.53 13.37
CA MET A 12 19.17 -24.73 13.91
C MET A 12 18.27 -25.99 13.90
N SER A 13 16.96 -25.84 13.67
CA SER A 13 16.03 -26.95 13.57
C SER A 13 16.28 -27.76 12.29
N ASN A 14 16.69 -29.03 12.42
CA ASN A 14 16.77 -30.01 11.32
C ASN A 14 15.40 -30.41 10.73
N SER A 15 14.28 -29.98 11.35
CA SER A 15 12.94 -30.27 10.85
C SER A 15 12.51 -29.27 9.76
N ASP A 16 12.31 -29.81 8.55
CA ASP A 16 11.68 -29.20 7.38
C ASP A 16 12.33 -27.89 6.83
N ASN A 17 13.66 -27.92 6.64
CA ASN A 17 14.48 -26.83 6.03
C ASN A 17 13.84 -26.21 4.78
N ARG A 18 13.10 -27.00 3.98
CA ARG A 18 12.44 -26.56 2.74
C ARG A 18 11.46 -25.39 2.96
N LYS A 19 10.68 -25.39 4.05
CA LYS A 19 9.71 -24.31 4.30
C LYS A 19 10.41 -23.01 4.68
N MET A 20 11.47 -23.09 5.48
CA MET A 20 12.27 -21.94 5.87
C MET A 20 13.02 -21.37 4.67
N ASP A 21 13.65 -22.21 3.85
CA ASP A 21 14.35 -21.79 2.64
C ASP A 21 13.42 -21.10 1.65
N ILE A 22 12.21 -21.62 1.45
CA ILE A 22 11.22 -21.03 0.53
C ILE A 22 10.75 -19.66 1.04
N ILE A 23 10.46 -19.52 2.34
CA ILE A 23 10.01 -18.24 2.91
C ILE A 23 11.14 -17.21 2.87
N TRP A 24 12.37 -17.63 3.21
CA TRP A 24 13.55 -16.77 3.15
C TRP A 24 13.82 -16.27 1.75
N GLN A 25 13.92 -17.18 0.78
CA GLN A 25 14.19 -16.86 -0.61
C GLN A 25 13.13 -15.90 -1.15
N LYS A 26 11.84 -16.16 -0.87
CA LYS A 26 10.75 -15.27 -1.32
C LYS A 26 10.83 -13.88 -0.71
N LYS A 27 11.12 -13.77 0.60
CA LYS A 27 11.23 -12.47 1.28
C LYS A 27 12.47 -11.70 0.85
N PHE A 28 13.59 -12.39 0.68
CA PHE A 28 14.85 -11.81 0.23
C PHE A 28 14.75 -11.33 -1.22
N ASN A 29 14.21 -12.17 -2.12
CA ASN A 29 13.96 -11.82 -3.51
C ASN A 29 13.06 -10.57 -3.61
N ALA A 30 11.95 -10.52 -2.87
CA ALA A 30 11.07 -9.35 -2.86
C ALA A 30 11.76 -8.07 -2.38
N LYS A 31 12.61 -8.15 -1.35
CA LYS A 31 13.37 -7.00 -0.82
C LYS A 31 14.43 -6.47 -1.79
N LEU A 32 14.95 -7.33 -2.67
CA LEU A 32 15.85 -6.94 -3.75
C LEU A 32 15.11 -6.48 -5.01
N GLY A 33 13.77 -6.41 -4.99
CA GLY A 33 12.95 -6.01 -6.13
C GLY A 33 12.68 -7.13 -7.13
N GLY A 34 12.96 -8.39 -6.77
CA GLY A 34 12.64 -9.55 -7.59
C GLY A 34 11.17 -9.95 -7.50
N VAL A 35 10.69 -10.64 -8.53
CA VAL A 35 9.31 -11.13 -8.64
C VAL A 35 9.28 -12.62 -8.33
N ASN A 36 8.49 -13.04 -7.35
CA ASN A 36 8.38 -14.46 -6.96
C ASN A 36 7.40 -15.22 -7.86
N GLN A 37 6.21 -14.65 -8.07
CA GLN A 37 5.11 -15.25 -8.82
C GLN A 37 4.32 -14.15 -9.51
N LEU A 38 3.90 -14.41 -10.74
CA LEU A 38 3.08 -13.52 -11.53
C LEU A 38 1.66 -14.06 -11.58
N VAL A 39 0.68 -13.18 -11.32
CA VAL A 39 -0.73 -13.48 -11.56
C VAL A 39 -1.13 -12.78 -12.85
N SER A 40 -1.77 -13.51 -13.77
CA SER A 40 -2.30 -12.90 -15.00
C SER A 40 -3.55 -12.07 -14.66
N LEU A 41 -3.35 -10.78 -14.40
CA LEU A 41 -4.42 -9.82 -14.12
C LEU A 41 -5.41 -9.71 -15.28
N MET A 42 -4.94 -9.79 -16.54
CA MET A 42 -5.83 -9.80 -17.71
C MET A 42 -6.82 -10.97 -17.69
N ARG A 43 -6.41 -12.13 -17.17
CA ARG A 43 -7.29 -13.29 -17.03
C ARG A 43 -8.23 -13.14 -15.83
N ALA A 44 -7.77 -12.52 -14.75
CA ALA A 44 -8.56 -12.31 -13.53
C ALA A 44 -9.63 -11.21 -13.68
N LEU A 45 -9.33 -10.16 -14.45
CA LEU A 45 -10.19 -8.99 -14.63
C LEU A 45 -10.95 -8.99 -15.97
N ALA A 46 -10.94 -10.13 -16.66
CA ALA A 46 -11.40 -10.35 -18.04
C ALA A 46 -12.61 -9.48 -18.46
N SER A 47 -12.32 -8.34 -19.07
CA SER A 47 -13.27 -7.49 -19.78
C SER A 47 -12.75 -7.29 -21.21
N PRO A 48 -13.63 -7.30 -22.25
CA PRO A 48 -13.22 -7.06 -23.64
C PRO A 48 -12.46 -5.75 -23.85
N SER A 49 -12.66 -4.76 -22.97
CA SER A 49 -11.98 -3.45 -22.98
C SER A 49 -10.64 -3.44 -22.22
N ALA A 50 -10.26 -4.53 -21.56
CA ALA A 50 -9.14 -4.58 -20.61
C ALA A 50 -7.73 -4.52 -21.26
N ARG A 51 -7.61 -4.43 -22.59
CA ARG A 51 -6.30 -4.33 -23.26
C ARG A 51 -5.61 -2.99 -23.03
N SER A 52 -6.36 -1.92 -22.76
CA SER A 52 -5.82 -0.57 -22.48
C SER A 52 -5.86 -0.20 -20.99
N ASP A 53 -6.50 -1.00 -20.15
CA ASP A 53 -6.64 -0.69 -18.73
C ASP A 53 -5.32 -0.97 -18.00
N VAL A 54 -4.87 0.02 -17.24
CA VAL A 54 -3.69 -0.01 -16.39
C VAL A 54 -4.16 0.21 -14.97
N PHE A 55 -4.18 -0.87 -14.21
CA PHE A 55 -4.61 -0.86 -12.82
C PHE A 55 -3.44 -0.53 -11.91
N MET A 56 -3.70 0.32 -10.92
CA MET A 56 -2.87 0.42 -9.72
C MET A 56 -3.72 0.03 -8.51
N PHE A 57 -3.19 -0.90 -7.73
CA PHE A 57 -3.78 -1.35 -6.48
C PHE A 57 -3.07 -0.67 -5.32
N PHE A 58 -3.81 -0.20 -4.33
CA PHE A 58 -3.22 0.29 -3.10
C PHE A 58 -3.99 -0.14 -1.86
N GLY A 59 -3.32 -0.13 -0.72
CA GLY A 59 -3.86 -0.52 0.57
C GLY A 59 -3.59 0.56 1.59
N ILE A 60 -4.55 0.80 2.49
CA ILE A 60 -4.44 1.77 3.58
C ILE A 60 -4.82 1.07 4.88
N ASP A 61 -3.99 1.23 5.91
CA ASP A 61 -4.25 0.76 7.27
C ASP A 61 -3.81 1.81 8.30
N CYS A 62 -4.56 1.87 9.40
CA CYS A 62 -4.30 2.78 10.51
C CYS A 62 -4.12 1.98 11.79
N THR A 63 -2.97 2.12 12.43
CA THR A 63 -2.69 1.52 13.74
C THR A 63 -2.68 2.59 14.82
N HIS A 64 -3.41 2.38 15.91
CA HIS A 64 -3.51 3.34 17.02
C HIS A 64 -2.69 2.91 18.23
N ILE A 65 -1.86 3.83 18.74
CA ILE A 65 -1.05 3.59 19.94
C ILE A 65 -1.85 4.04 21.17
N THR A 66 -2.50 3.10 21.85
CA THR A 66 -3.40 3.38 22.99
C THR A 66 -2.67 3.63 24.31
N CYS A 67 -1.43 3.13 24.46
CA CYS A 67 -0.66 3.17 25.71
C CYS A 67 0.04 4.52 26.00
N SER A 68 0.01 5.47 25.07
CA SER A 68 0.63 6.79 25.27
C SER A 68 -0.40 7.85 25.67
N ARG A 69 0.04 8.93 26.33
CA ARG A 69 -0.84 10.08 26.67
C ARG A 69 -1.32 10.82 25.42
N GLU A 70 -0.46 10.92 24.41
CA GLU A 70 -0.71 11.64 23.16
C GLU A 70 -1.57 10.85 22.18
N ARG A 71 -1.57 9.51 22.30
CA ARG A 71 -2.32 8.56 21.46
C ARG A 71 -2.15 8.80 19.95
N PRO A 72 -0.91 8.79 19.43
CA PRO A 72 -0.69 8.93 18.01
C PRO A 72 -1.28 7.74 17.25
N SER A 73 -1.60 7.99 15.99
CA SER A 73 -1.92 6.94 15.03
C SER A 73 -0.84 6.89 13.96
N ILE A 74 -0.56 5.70 13.45
CA ILE A 74 0.36 5.47 12.35
C ILE A 74 -0.49 5.00 11.17
N ALA A 75 -0.54 5.81 10.11
CA ALA A 75 -1.17 5.41 8.86
C ALA A 75 -0.09 4.88 7.91
N ALA A 76 -0.35 3.72 7.33
CA ALA A 76 0.50 3.11 6.31
C ALA A 76 -0.30 2.96 5.02
N ILE A 77 0.28 3.42 3.92
CA ILE A 77 -0.27 3.25 2.58
C ILE A 77 0.74 2.49 1.74
N ILE A 78 0.28 1.49 1.00
CA ILE A 78 1.08 0.75 0.04
C ILE A 78 0.44 0.86 -1.33
N GLY A 79 1.22 1.04 -2.39
CA GLY A 79 0.73 1.03 -3.77
C GLY A 79 1.56 0.12 -4.64
N SER A 80 0.95 -0.65 -5.53
CA SER A 80 1.65 -1.35 -6.60
C SER A 80 2.40 -0.32 -7.44
N LYS A 81 3.67 -0.57 -7.76
CA LYS A 81 4.47 0.32 -8.61
C LYS A 81 4.66 -0.22 -10.03
N ASP A 82 4.42 -1.51 -10.24
CA ASP A 82 4.53 -2.18 -11.54
C ASP A 82 3.14 -2.52 -12.11
N SER A 83 3.01 -2.53 -13.43
CA SER A 83 1.80 -2.96 -14.13
C SER A 83 1.36 -4.39 -13.79
N THR A 84 2.29 -5.24 -13.31
CA THR A 84 2.00 -6.61 -12.87
C THR A 84 1.57 -6.72 -11.41
N SER A 85 1.57 -5.62 -10.66
CA SER A 85 1.17 -5.56 -9.25
C SER A 85 1.95 -6.51 -8.33
N THR A 86 3.21 -6.81 -8.68
CA THR A 86 4.07 -7.73 -7.91
C THR A 86 5.01 -7.00 -6.95
N GLN A 87 5.27 -5.73 -7.20
CA GLN A 87 6.09 -4.88 -6.37
C GLN A 87 5.28 -3.71 -5.85
N CYS A 88 5.47 -3.38 -4.57
CA CYS A 88 4.79 -2.27 -3.93
C CYS A 88 5.79 -1.27 -3.37
N ALA A 89 5.36 0.00 -3.32
CA ALA A 89 5.99 1.05 -2.58
C ALA A 89 5.12 1.44 -1.39
N GLY A 90 5.74 1.78 -0.27
CA GLY A 90 5.04 2.17 0.96
C GLY A 90 5.28 3.63 1.32
N ARG A 91 4.30 4.25 1.97
CA ARG A 91 4.40 5.53 2.67
C ARG A 91 3.82 5.35 4.07
N VAL A 92 4.47 5.95 5.06
CA VAL A 92 4.05 5.85 6.46
C VAL A 92 4.06 7.24 7.06
N VAL A 93 2.98 7.60 7.74
CA VAL A 93 2.84 8.88 8.42
C VAL A 93 2.39 8.66 9.85
N GLN A 94 3.03 9.38 10.77
CA GLN A 94 2.55 9.50 12.14
C GLN A 94 1.62 10.70 12.23
N GLN A 95 0.42 10.50 12.78
CA GLN A 95 -0.60 11.53 12.89
C GLN A 95 -1.12 11.69 14.32
N PHE A 96 -1.29 12.95 14.71
CA PHE A 96 -1.75 13.35 16.04
C PHE A 96 -3.08 14.09 15.96
N SER A 97 -3.99 13.79 16.88
CA SER A 97 -5.24 14.54 17.01
C SER A 97 -4.96 15.95 17.52
N PRO A 98 -5.48 17.01 16.86
CA PRO A 98 -5.33 18.39 17.32
C PRO A 98 -5.95 18.62 18.71
N LYS A 99 -6.93 17.81 19.10
CA LYS A 99 -7.61 17.91 20.40
C LYS A 99 -6.88 17.13 21.51
N GLY A 100 -5.81 16.41 21.17
CA GLY A 100 -5.15 15.44 22.03
C GLY A 100 -6.08 14.29 22.43
N LYS A 101 -5.55 13.11 22.78
CA LYS A 101 -6.29 12.01 23.43
C LYS A 101 -7.25 11.17 22.56
N ILE A 102 -7.39 11.44 21.26
CA ILE A 102 -8.26 10.66 20.35
C ILE A 102 -7.42 10.12 19.20
N ALA A 103 -7.59 8.83 18.90
CA ALA A 103 -7.00 8.20 17.73
C ALA A 103 -7.55 8.81 16.42
N LEU A 104 -6.72 8.92 15.40
CA LEU A 104 -7.16 9.44 14.11
C LEU A 104 -7.24 8.31 13.11
N GLU A 105 -8.47 7.97 12.71
CA GLU A 105 -8.72 6.96 11.68
C GLU A 105 -8.51 7.51 10.28
N ILE A 106 -8.96 8.74 10.03
CA ILE A 106 -8.81 9.38 8.72
C ILE A 106 -7.35 9.78 8.53
N VAL A 107 -6.75 9.33 7.42
CA VAL A 107 -5.36 9.66 7.10
C VAL A 107 -5.23 11.14 6.75
N LYS A 108 -4.37 11.85 7.47
CA LYS A 108 -4.04 13.25 7.16
C LYS A 108 -3.20 13.33 5.89
N ASP A 109 -3.47 14.36 5.09
CA ASP A 109 -2.72 14.66 3.86
C ASP A 109 -2.60 13.48 2.89
N LEU A 110 -3.62 12.60 2.87
CA LEU A 110 -3.66 11.40 2.02
C LEU A 110 -3.42 11.73 0.54
N HIS A 111 -3.87 12.90 0.07
CA HIS A 111 -3.64 13.36 -1.29
C HIS A 111 -2.15 13.44 -1.67
N ILE A 112 -1.28 13.86 -0.75
CA ILE A 112 0.17 13.93 -0.97
C ILE A 112 0.73 12.51 -1.10
N LEU A 113 0.37 11.64 -0.15
CA LEU A 113 0.88 10.26 -0.09
C LEU A 113 0.44 9.44 -1.32
N VAL A 114 -0.81 9.59 -1.76
CA VAL A 114 -1.32 8.96 -2.98
C VAL A 114 -0.67 9.58 -4.22
N GLY A 115 -0.47 10.91 -4.24
CA GLY A 115 0.24 11.59 -5.32
C GLY A 115 1.66 11.08 -5.51
N GLU A 116 2.42 10.91 -4.42
CA GLU A 116 3.77 10.33 -4.47
C GLU A 116 3.78 8.91 -5.04
N LEU A 117 2.80 8.07 -4.66
CA LEU A 117 2.69 6.70 -5.16
C LEU A 117 2.30 6.67 -6.64
N LEU A 118 1.41 7.57 -7.08
CA LEU A 118 1.05 7.74 -8.50
C LEU A 118 2.26 8.18 -9.33
N CYS A 119 3.08 9.12 -8.83
CA CYS A 119 4.33 9.52 -9.45
C CYS A 119 5.31 8.35 -9.54
N GLU A 120 5.45 7.54 -8.48
CA GLU A 120 6.31 6.37 -8.47
C GLU A 120 5.85 5.31 -9.49
N PHE A 121 4.53 5.10 -9.61
CA PHE A 121 3.96 4.26 -10.66
C PHE A 121 4.27 4.80 -12.06
N SER A 122 4.08 6.10 -12.28
CA SER A 122 4.37 6.75 -13.57
C SER A 122 5.85 6.62 -13.95
N ASN A 123 6.76 6.85 -13.01
CA ASN A 123 8.19 6.71 -13.23
C ASN A 123 8.58 5.28 -13.62
N HIS A 124 7.88 4.27 -13.09
CA HIS A 124 8.18 2.88 -13.38
C HIS A 124 7.55 2.37 -14.68
N ASN A 125 6.39 2.89 -15.08
CA ASN A 125 5.62 2.39 -16.24
C ASN A 125 5.56 3.38 -17.43
N SER A 126 6.15 4.57 -17.27
CA SER A 126 6.08 5.70 -18.22
C SER A 126 4.64 6.15 -18.55
N ARG A 127 3.68 5.85 -17.67
CA ARG A 127 2.28 6.26 -17.77
C ARG A 127 1.60 6.16 -16.42
N LEU A 128 0.59 7.00 -16.23
CA LEU A 128 -0.30 6.95 -15.07
C LEU A 128 -1.37 5.84 -15.20
N PRO A 129 -1.86 5.27 -14.08
CA PRO A 129 -2.87 4.21 -14.09
C PRO A 129 -4.28 4.76 -14.35
N ASN A 130 -5.00 4.25 -15.35
CA ASN A 130 -6.37 4.73 -15.64
C ASN A 130 -7.44 4.09 -14.73
N LYS A 131 -7.08 3.10 -13.91
CA LYS A 131 -7.95 2.46 -12.92
C LYS A 131 -7.25 2.36 -11.57
N LEU A 132 -7.93 2.81 -10.52
CA LEU A 132 -7.47 2.72 -9.14
C LEU A 132 -8.37 1.78 -8.35
N VAL A 133 -7.75 0.83 -7.65
CA VAL A 133 -8.44 -0.07 -6.71
C VAL A 133 -7.77 0.07 -5.37
N PHE A 134 -8.53 0.43 -4.33
CA PHE A 134 -7.97 0.57 -2.99
C PHE A 134 -8.68 -0.25 -1.95
N TYR A 135 -7.89 -0.79 -1.03
CA TYR A 135 -8.34 -1.58 0.10
C TYR A 135 -8.08 -0.80 1.39
N ARG A 136 -9.14 -0.47 2.11
CA ARG A 136 -9.03 0.19 3.42
C ARG A 136 -9.31 -0.83 4.52
N ALA A 137 -8.32 -1.14 5.34
CA ALA A 137 -8.44 -2.11 6.44
C ALA A 137 -8.77 -1.42 7.76
N GLY A 138 -9.48 -2.07 8.68
CA GLY A 138 -9.58 -1.61 10.08
C GLY A 138 -10.58 -0.49 10.37
N VAL A 139 -11.47 -0.15 9.43
CA VAL A 139 -12.51 0.87 9.66
C VAL A 139 -13.74 0.23 10.33
N ASP A 140 -14.21 0.84 11.40
CA ASP A 140 -15.45 0.46 12.08
C ASP A 140 -16.70 0.95 11.32
N ASP A 141 -17.79 0.20 11.40
CA ASP A 141 -19.05 0.52 10.70
C ASP A 141 -19.56 1.94 11.03
N GLY A 142 -19.34 2.38 12.28
CA GLY A 142 -19.74 3.71 12.75
C GLY A 142 -18.97 4.88 12.11
N SER A 143 -17.75 4.64 11.63
CA SER A 143 -16.92 5.66 10.98
C SER A 143 -16.81 5.49 9.46
N PHE A 144 -17.32 4.39 8.90
CA PHE A 144 -17.16 4.02 7.49
C PHE A 144 -17.48 5.18 6.53
N GLN A 145 -18.69 5.75 6.64
CA GLN A 145 -19.12 6.81 5.73
C GLN A 145 -18.19 8.03 5.81
N LYS A 146 -17.79 8.40 7.03
CA LYS A 146 -16.89 9.54 7.25
C LYS A 146 -15.50 9.29 6.68
N VAL A 147 -14.96 8.09 6.84
CA VAL A 147 -13.66 7.71 6.26
C VAL A 147 -13.75 7.73 4.74
N LEU A 148 -14.77 7.08 4.17
CA LEU A 148 -15.01 7.05 2.73
C LEU A 148 -15.08 8.47 2.15
N ASP A 149 -15.92 9.34 2.69
CA ASP A 149 -16.11 10.69 2.14
C ASP A 149 -14.82 11.53 2.19
N ASN A 150 -14.02 11.40 3.25
CA ASN A 150 -12.79 12.19 3.40
C ASN A 150 -11.64 11.61 2.56
N GLU A 151 -11.41 10.30 2.63
CA GLU A 151 -10.30 9.66 1.93
C GLU A 151 -10.55 9.62 0.42
N LEU A 152 -11.78 9.35 -0.03
CA LEU A 152 -12.11 9.38 -1.46
C LEU A 152 -11.89 10.77 -2.06
N ARG A 153 -12.31 11.84 -1.37
CA ARG A 153 -12.06 13.22 -1.82
C ARG A 153 -10.57 13.53 -1.90
N ALA A 154 -9.77 13.05 -0.94
CA ALA A 154 -8.33 13.23 -0.97
C ALA A 154 -7.66 12.47 -2.13
N ILE A 155 -8.10 11.24 -2.41
CA ILE A 155 -7.62 10.45 -3.56
C ILE A 155 -7.99 11.14 -4.89
N GLN A 156 -9.24 11.61 -5.02
CA GLN A 156 -9.68 12.35 -6.20
C GLN A 156 -8.90 13.65 -6.41
N ARG A 157 -8.58 14.35 -5.32
CA ARG A 157 -7.72 15.55 -5.36
C ARG A 157 -6.34 15.23 -5.91
N ALA A 158 -5.67 14.18 -5.41
CA ALA A 158 -4.36 13.75 -5.90
C ALA A 158 -4.40 13.43 -7.41
N CYS A 159 -5.46 12.74 -7.85
CA CYS A 159 -5.66 12.47 -9.27
C CYS A 159 -5.86 13.76 -10.07
N LYS A 160 -6.67 14.70 -9.60
CA LYS A 160 -6.89 15.96 -10.32
C LYS A 160 -5.58 16.74 -10.47
N GLU A 161 -4.78 16.83 -9.41
CA GLU A 161 -3.51 17.55 -9.42
C GLU A 161 -2.50 16.94 -10.42
N LEU A 162 -2.41 15.60 -10.50
CA LEU A 162 -1.44 14.94 -11.38
C LEU A 162 -1.90 14.78 -12.84
N TYR A 163 -3.18 14.49 -13.07
CA TYR A 163 -3.67 14.22 -14.42
C TYR A 163 -4.00 15.50 -15.19
N CYS A 164 -4.34 16.59 -14.50
CA CYS A 164 -4.53 17.89 -15.16
C CYS A 164 -3.22 18.61 -15.48
N HIS A 165 -2.08 18.22 -14.88
CA HIS A 165 -0.75 18.75 -15.23
C HIS A 165 -0.03 17.99 -16.34
N ASN A 166 -0.44 16.75 -16.63
CA ASN A 166 0.14 15.90 -17.67
C ASN A 166 -0.71 15.84 -18.95
N GLN A 167 -1.60 16.82 -19.15
CA GLN A 167 -2.31 17.09 -20.41
C GLN A 167 -1.70 18.33 -21.07
#